data_AF-A0A379IJ04-F1
#
_entry.id   AF-A0A379IJ04-F1
#
_cell.length_a   1.000
_cell.length_b   1.000
_cell.length_c   1.000
_cell.angle_alpha   90.00
_cell.angle_beta   90.00
_cell.angle_gamma   90.00
#
_symmetry.space_group_name_H-M   'P 1'
#
loop_
_entity.id
_entity.type
_entity.pdbx_description
1 polymer ?
#
loop_
_entity_poly.entity_id
_entity_poly.type
_entity_poly.pdbx_seq_one_letter_code
_entity_poly.pdbx_strand_id
1 'polypeptide(L)'
;MKTALTFTPLFLAIAVTISPLAHAAEAPPTDGFVEGSSLTINTRNYYMNRDRRDIHTDDSKEWGQGFLGVFESGYTQGTVGFGLDVHGMLGLKLDGGGGTDGSSILPYGSGNGKAPGSFSTGGGTLKMRAFDTELKAGDLFLNNPVIAGGMTRMLPETFRGVSLTNHSLDGWMFEGGQANFAKLYNQSGHGRIGTSYGTLPKGQDSQHMNWAGVAWSGLPGLTSNLYASELKDVWNQYYYDLDYTYALNDLVSLNPGLHFYHTQDTGNALLGDIDNNTYSLHFTVGVGNHSVTAAYQRVNGNTPFDYIAQGDSVYLDNSQQYSDFNGPNERSWKLKYAYDFAGLGMPGLTSAVSYISGRTDLTKVDPNSRGYSAWYSADGKNARHWERDIDLKYVVQGGKAKDLAVRLQWATNRGSNGYSAVDRDVDEYRVIVDYPINVF
;
A
#
# COMPACT_ATOMS: atom_id res chain seq x y z
N MET A 1 -28.95 26.13 9.40
CA MET A 1 -27.56 26.59 9.62
C MET A 1 -26.65 25.59 8.93
N LYS A 2 -25.88 26.04 7.94
CA LYS A 2 -24.99 25.20 7.13
C LYS A 2 -23.70 24.98 7.92
N THR A 3 -23.51 23.79 8.47
CA THR A 3 -22.23 23.35 9.05
C THR A 3 -21.28 23.11 7.88
N ALA A 4 -20.35 24.05 7.66
CA ALA A 4 -19.19 23.80 6.83
C ALA A 4 -18.36 22.72 7.55
N LEU A 5 -18.12 21.60 6.87
CA LEU A 5 -17.15 20.59 7.31
C LEU A 5 -15.76 21.26 7.26
N THR A 6 -15.31 21.79 8.40
CA THR A 6 -13.92 22.13 8.63
C THR A 6 -13.16 20.82 8.71
N PHE A 7 -12.55 20.41 7.59
CA PHE A 7 -11.60 19.30 7.57
C PHE A 7 -10.44 19.65 8.49
N THR A 8 -10.31 18.93 9.60
CA THR A 8 -9.19 19.08 10.52
C THR A 8 -7.90 18.59 9.87
N PRO A 9 -6.77 19.30 10.05
CA PRO A 9 -5.46 19.02 9.43
C PRO A 9 -4.84 17.65 9.78
N LEU A 10 -5.50 16.85 10.60
CA LEU A 10 -5.09 15.48 10.96
C LEU A 10 -5.52 14.43 9.93
N PHE A 11 -6.52 14.71 9.09
CA PHE A 11 -6.91 13.81 7.99
C PHE A 11 -5.77 13.63 6.97
N LEU A 12 -4.80 14.57 6.95
CA LEU A 12 -3.62 14.55 6.08
C LEU A 12 -2.44 13.72 6.62
N ALA A 13 -2.41 13.33 7.91
CA ALA A 13 -1.30 12.57 8.45
C ALA A 13 -1.38 11.06 8.13
N ILE A 14 -2.61 10.53 8.02
CA ILE A 14 -2.90 9.11 7.79
C ILE A 14 -3.23 8.83 6.30
N ALA A 15 -3.70 9.83 5.54
CA ALA A 15 -4.13 9.65 4.14
C ALA A 15 -3.01 9.81 3.07
N VAL A 16 -1.73 9.85 3.46
CA VAL A 16 -0.61 10.12 2.50
C VAL A 16 -0.02 8.85 1.87
N THR A 17 -0.33 7.67 2.39
CA THR A 17 0.14 6.37 1.84
C THR A 17 -0.96 5.53 1.22
N ILE A 18 -2.20 5.66 1.67
CA ILE A 18 -3.36 5.02 1.06
C ILE A 18 -4.27 6.15 0.66
N SER A 19 -4.45 6.40 -0.65
CA SER A 19 -5.63 7.13 -1.09
C SER A 19 -6.81 6.29 -0.60
N PRO A 20 -7.61 6.72 0.41
CA PRO A 20 -8.94 6.19 0.46
C PRO A 20 -9.52 6.56 -0.92
N LEU A 21 -10.16 5.62 -1.60
CA LEU A 21 -11.21 6.02 -2.54
C LEU A 21 -12.00 7.07 -1.78
N ALA A 22 -11.87 8.33 -2.22
CA ALA A 22 -12.56 9.42 -1.59
C ALA A 22 -14.02 8.97 -1.54
N HIS A 23 -14.53 8.73 -0.34
CA HIS A 23 -15.97 8.75 -0.12
C HIS A 23 -16.34 10.22 -0.35
N ALA A 24 -16.40 10.60 -1.63
CA ALA A 24 -17.18 11.72 -2.08
C ALA A 24 -18.53 11.53 -1.39
N ALA A 25 -18.96 12.54 -0.64
CA ALA A 25 -20.22 12.52 0.10
C ALA A 25 -21.30 11.87 -0.77
N GLU A 26 -21.59 10.60 -0.49
CA GLU A 26 -22.48 9.80 -1.32
C GLU A 26 -23.86 10.41 -1.18
N ALA A 27 -24.38 10.94 -2.30
CA ALA A 27 -25.82 10.92 -2.46
C ALA A 27 -26.27 9.48 -2.21
N PRO A 28 -27.39 9.26 -1.48
CA PRO A 28 -27.86 7.90 -1.22
C PRO A 28 -27.88 7.14 -2.55
N PRO A 29 -27.32 5.91 -2.61
CA PRO A 29 -27.22 5.18 -3.85
C PRO A 29 -28.59 5.16 -4.51
N THR A 30 -28.65 5.70 -5.72
CA THR A 30 -29.85 5.65 -6.54
C THR A 30 -30.14 4.17 -6.80
N ASP A 31 -31.24 3.67 -6.24
CA ASP A 31 -31.61 2.27 -6.39
C ASP A 31 -31.83 1.95 -7.87
N GLY A 32 -31.16 0.90 -8.36
CA GLY A 32 -31.26 0.45 -9.75
C GLY A 32 -29.90 0.11 -10.34
N PHE A 33 -29.88 -0.87 -11.25
CA PHE A 33 -28.63 -1.36 -11.85
C PHE A 33 -27.92 -0.28 -12.70
N VAL A 34 -28.69 0.50 -13.45
CA VAL A 34 -28.17 1.59 -14.29
C VAL A 34 -28.16 2.90 -13.53
N GLU A 35 -29.20 3.15 -12.75
CA GLU A 35 -29.40 4.38 -11.99
C GLU A 35 -28.32 4.57 -10.92
N GLY A 36 -27.86 3.48 -10.31
CA GLY A 36 -26.76 3.48 -9.34
C GLY A 36 -25.39 3.21 -9.96
N SER A 37 -25.26 3.30 -11.29
CA SER A 37 -23.97 3.05 -11.95
C SER A 37 -23.07 4.28 -11.97
N SER A 38 -21.76 4.05 -11.91
CA SER A 38 -20.74 5.09 -12.05
C SER A 38 -19.60 4.65 -12.95
N LEU A 39 -18.98 5.61 -13.63
CA LEU A 39 -17.76 5.38 -14.41
C LEU A 39 -16.69 6.40 -14.02
N THR A 40 -15.56 5.90 -13.52
CA THR A 40 -14.37 6.71 -13.22
C THR A 40 -13.21 6.33 -14.12
N ILE A 41 -12.48 7.33 -14.61
CA ILE A 41 -11.21 7.14 -15.33
C ILE A 41 -10.11 7.87 -14.56
N ASN A 42 -9.17 7.12 -14.02
CA ASN A 42 -7.98 7.66 -13.39
C ASN A 42 -6.81 7.61 -14.38
N THR A 43 -6.22 8.77 -14.65
CA THR A 43 -5.00 8.86 -15.44
C THR A 43 -3.81 9.16 -14.53
N ARG A 44 -2.70 8.45 -14.70
CA ARG A 44 -1.50 8.60 -13.90
C ARG A 44 -0.26 8.68 -14.77
N ASN A 45 0.39 9.83 -14.82
CA ASN A 45 1.75 9.94 -15.35
C ASN A 45 2.74 9.65 -14.23
N TYR A 46 3.71 8.77 -14.47
CA TYR A 46 4.65 8.33 -13.44
C TYR A 46 6.07 8.29 -13.99
N TYR A 47 6.91 9.20 -13.51
CA TYR A 47 8.36 9.15 -13.71
C TYR A 47 9.02 8.67 -12.42
N MET A 48 9.91 7.69 -12.54
CA MET A 48 10.66 7.12 -11.42
C MET A 48 12.13 6.97 -11.80
N ASN A 49 13.01 7.45 -10.93
CA ASN A 49 14.46 7.36 -11.09
C ASN A 49 15.09 6.94 -9.77
N ARG A 50 15.70 5.76 -9.74
CA ARG A 50 16.58 5.24 -8.70
C ARG A 50 18.03 5.34 -9.18
N ASP A 51 18.75 6.35 -8.70
CA ASP A 51 20.21 6.48 -8.84
C ASP A 51 20.85 5.55 -7.81
N ARG A 52 21.32 4.39 -8.28
CA ARG A 52 21.99 3.40 -7.43
C ARG A 52 23.45 3.79 -7.31
N ARG A 53 23.91 4.01 -6.08
CA ARG A 53 25.30 4.36 -5.78
C ARG A 53 26.18 3.11 -5.77
N ASP A 54 26.12 2.32 -6.83
CA ASP A 54 26.88 1.08 -7.01
C ASP A 54 27.46 1.02 -8.43
N ILE A 55 28.74 0.68 -8.54
CA ILE A 55 29.45 0.63 -9.82
C ILE A 55 29.08 -0.60 -10.67
N HIS A 56 28.37 -1.57 -10.08
CA HIS A 56 28.02 -2.84 -10.73
C HIS A 56 26.53 -3.02 -11.00
N THR A 57 25.70 -2.04 -10.61
CA THR A 57 24.26 -2.11 -10.78
C THR A 57 23.77 -0.90 -11.57
N ASP A 58 23.00 -1.15 -12.63
CA ASP A 58 22.40 -0.07 -13.40
C ASP A 58 21.34 0.69 -12.59
N ASP A 59 21.19 1.99 -12.88
CA ASP A 59 20.12 2.81 -12.35
C ASP A 59 18.76 2.34 -12.87
N SER A 60 17.70 2.37 -12.06
CA SER A 60 16.34 2.13 -12.57
C SER A 60 15.66 3.44 -12.91
N LYS A 61 15.45 3.72 -14.19
CA LYS A 61 14.87 4.96 -14.72
C LYS A 61 13.80 4.64 -15.76
N GLU A 62 12.55 4.88 -15.41
CA GLU A 62 11.41 4.61 -16.29
C GLU A 62 10.38 5.73 -16.21
N TRP A 63 9.65 5.92 -17.31
CA TRP A 63 8.57 6.88 -17.42
C TRP A 63 7.38 6.24 -18.13
N GLY A 64 6.21 6.31 -17.52
CA GLY A 64 5.00 5.72 -18.08
C GLY A 64 3.75 6.57 -17.88
N GLN A 65 2.72 6.19 -18.63
CA GLN A 65 1.36 6.70 -18.50
C GLN A 65 0.40 5.53 -18.24
N GLY A 66 -0.27 5.56 -17.09
CA GLY A 66 -1.33 4.64 -16.70
C GLY A 66 -2.71 5.22 -16.95
N PHE A 67 -3.64 4.34 -17.32
CA PHE A 67 -5.08 4.58 -17.36
C PHE A 67 -5.78 3.44 -16.63
N LEU A 68 -6.64 3.78 -15.68
CA LEU A 68 -7.53 2.86 -14.99
C LEU A 68 -8.96 3.36 -15.18
N GLY A 69 -9.75 2.62 -15.98
CA GLY A 69 -11.19 2.81 -16.07
C GLY A 69 -11.88 1.81 -15.15
N VAL A 70 -12.80 2.29 -14.30
CA VAL A 70 -13.63 1.47 -13.41
C VAL A 70 -15.08 1.84 -13.64
N PHE A 71 -15.85 0.87 -14.11
CA PHE A 71 -17.30 0.92 -14.18
C PHE A 71 -17.87 0.07 -13.06
N GLU A 72 -18.75 0.64 -12.26
CA GLU A 72 -19.49 -0.08 -11.23
C GLU A 72 -20.97 0.09 -11.52
N SER A 73 -21.72 -1.01 -11.66
CA SER A 73 -23.17 -0.92 -11.74
C SER A 73 -23.77 -0.59 -10.36
N GLY A 74 -25.01 -0.12 -10.34
CA GLY A 74 -25.81 -0.21 -9.12
C GLY A 74 -26.27 -1.65 -8.87
N TYR A 75 -27.23 -1.81 -7.97
CA TYR A 75 -27.84 -3.10 -7.66
C TYR A 75 -29.25 -3.20 -8.26
N THR A 76 -29.62 -4.38 -8.77
CA THR A 76 -31.02 -4.66 -9.14
C THR A 76 -31.92 -4.51 -7.91
N GLN A 77 -33.12 -4.00 -8.10
CA GLN A 77 -34.10 -3.82 -7.02
C GLN A 77 -34.59 -5.18 -6.46
N GLY A 78 -34.82 -5.23 -5.15
CA GLY A 78 -35.32 -6.42 -4.43
C GLY A 78 -34.56 -6.69 -3.14
N THR A 79 -34.98 -7.72 -2.40
CA THR A 79 -34.30 -8.15 -1.16
C THR A 79 -32.86 -8.61 -1.41
N VAL A 80 -32.62 -9.21 -2.58
CA VAL A 80 -31.29 -9.58 -3.07
C VAL A 80 -31.05 -8.81 -4.35
N GLY A 81 -30.09 -7.90 -4.32
CA GLY A 81 -29.66 -7.12 -5.47
C GLY A 81 -28.42 -7.74 -6.12
N PHE A 82 -28.35 -7.70 -7.45
CA PHE A 82 -27.20 -8.13 -8.23
C PHE A 82 -26.59 -6.94 -8.98
N GLY A 83 -25.29 -6.99 -9.18
CA GLY A 83 -24.52 -5.98 -9.90
C GLY A 83 -23.33 -6.59 -10.63
N LEU A 84 -22.68 -5.76 -11.44
CA LEU A 84 -21.48 -6.07 -12.20
C LEU A 84 -20.53 -4.87 -12.14
N ASP A 85 -19.29 -5.14 -11.74
CA ASP A 85 -18.19 -4.19 -11.87
C ASP A 85 -17.25 -4.66 -12.99
N VAL A 86 -16.71 -3.71 -13.74
CA VAL A 86 -15.76 -3.94 -14.82
C VAL A 86 -14.63 -2.93 -14.71
N HIS A 87 -13.40 -3.39 -14.88
CA HIS A 87 -12.26 -2.48 -14.96
C HIS A 87 -11.39 -2.77 -16.19
N GLY A 88 -10.72 -1.72 -16.67
CA GLY A 88 -9.71 -1.78 -17.72
C GLY A 88 -8.49 -0.98 -17.30
N MET A 89 -7.32 -1.57 -17.51
CA MET A 89 -6.02 -0.97 -17.22
C MET A 89 -5.18 -0.93 -18.49
N LEU A 90 -4.54 0.20 -18.75
CA LEU A 90 -3.57 0.39 -19.81
C LEU A 90 -2.35 1.13 -19.27
N GLY A 91 -1.18 0.52 -19.40
CA GLY A 91 0.11 1.17 -19.18
C GLY A 91 0.81 1.40 -20.51
N LEU A 92 1.26 2.63 -20.74
CA LEU A 92 2.06 3.03 -21.89
C LEU A 92 3.46 3.41 -21.43
N LYS A 93 4.48 2.90 -22.12
CA LYS A 93 5.87 3.28 -21.90
C LYS A 93 6.17 4.56 -22.66
N LEU A 94 6.63 5.59 -21.94
CA LEU A 94 7.13 6.83 -22.52
C LEU A 94 8.65 6.80 -22.66
N ASP A 95 9.35 6.31 -21.63
CA ASP A 95 10.80 6.09 -21.62
C ASP A 95 11.19 4.97 -20.63
N GLY A 96 12.41 4.45 -20.76
CA GLY A 96 12.94 3.33 -19.96
C GLY A 96 12.96 1.98 -20.70
N GLY A 97 13.56 0.97 -20.07
CA GLY A 97 13.81 -0.36 -20.62
C GLY A 97 15.29 -0.74 -20.53
N GLY A 98 15.81 -1.46 -21.53
CA GLY A 98 17.12 -2.12 -21.44
C GLY A 98 18.26 -1.20 -20.99
N GLY A 99 18.86 -1.55 -19.85
CA GLY A 99 19.93 -0.79 -19.19
C GLY A 99 19.45 0.17 -18.10
N THR A 100 18.14 0.42 -17.96
CA THR A 100 17.57 1.20 -16.85
C THR A 100 16.23 0.67 -16.34
N ASP A 101 15.97 -0.63 -16.51
CA ASP A 101 14.71 -1.26 -16.12
C ASP A 101 14.61 -1.47 -14.60
N GLY A 102 13.49 -2.06 -14.16
CA GLY A 102 13.33 -2.46 -12.77
C GLY A 102 13.00 -1.35 -11.78
N SER A 103 12.44 -0.24 -12.28
CA SER A 103 11.85 0.78 -11.40
C SER A 103 10.52 0.30 -10.79
N SER A 104 9.96 -0.79 -11.34
CA SER A 104 8.68 -1.41 -11.02
C SER A 104 7.43 -0.71 -11.58
N ILE A 105 7.55 0.36 -12.37
CA ILE A 105 6.36 0.92 -13.04
C ILE A 105 6.08 0.31 -14.43
N LEU A 106 7.05 -0.39 -15.03
CA LEU A 106 6.90 -1.09 -16.31
C LEU A 106 7.22 -2.58 -16.20
N PRO A 107 6.70 -3.42 -17.13
CA PRO A 107 7.03 -4.85 -17.16
C PRO A 107 8.50 -5.09 -17.51
N TYR A 108 9.10 -6.12 -16.93
CA TYR A 108 10.43 -6.58 -17.36
C TYR A 108 10.36 -7.23 -18.75
N GLY A 109 11.24 -6.81 -19.66
CA GLY A 109 11.33 -7.36 -21.01
C GLY A 109 12.09 -8.67 -21.07
N SER A 110 11.67 -9.59 -21.95
CA SER A 110 12.44 -10.82 -22.22
C SER A 110 13.76 -10.51 -22.95
N GLY A 111 14.85 -11.14 -22.52
CA GLY A 111 16.09 -11.31 -23.28
C GLY A 111 17.05 -10.11 -23.32
N ASN A 112 16.58 -8.87 -23.15
CA ASN A 112 17.42 -7.65 -23.20
C ASN A 112 16.97 -6.53 -22.22
N GLY A 113 16.10 -6.81 -21.23
CA GLY A 113 15.59 -5.81 -20.28
C GLY A 113 14.66 -4.74 -20.89
N LYS A 114 14.31 -4.85 -22.18
CA LYS A 114 13.44 -3.88 -22.85
C LYS A 114 11.97 -4.10 -22.51
N ALA A 115 11.46 -3.31 -21.56
CA ALA A 115 10.04 -3.21 -21.29
C ALA A 115 9.21 -3.03 -22.59
N PRO A 116 8.05 -3.71 -22.73
CA PRO A 116 7.20 -3.53 -23.90
C PRO A 116 6.67 -2.09 -24.00
N GLY A 117 6.28 -1.66 -25.20
CA GLY A 117 5.73 -0.32 -25.42
C GLY A 117 4.41 -0.06 -24.68
N SER A 118 3.66 -1.12 -24.39
CA SER A 118 2.44 -1.07 -23.61
C SER A 118 2.16 -2.40 -22.92
N PHE A 119 1.29 -2.36 -21.91
CA PHE A 119 0.72 -3.52 -21.24
C PHE A 119 -0.69 -3.19 -20.78
N SER A 120 -1.56 -4.18 -20.66
CA SER A 120 -2.96 -3.97 -20.33
C SER A 120 -3.59 -5.19 -19.70
N THR A 121 -4.60 -4.94 -18.87
CA THR A 121 -5.42 -5.96 -18.22
C THR A 121 -6.86 -5.46 -18.17
N GLY A 122 -7.82 -6.38 -18.24
CA GLY A 122 -9.20 -6.10 -17.90
C GLY A 122 -9.72 -7.19 -16.98
N GLY A 123 -10.69 -6.85 -16.16
CA GLY A 123 -11.30 -7.78 -15.22
C GLY A 123 -12.75 -7.39 -14.92
N GLY A 124 -13.47 -8.32 -14.31
CA GLY A 124 -14.86 -8.13 -13.96
C GLY A 124 -15.21 -8.84 -12.67
N THR A 125 -16.20 -8.30 -11.97
CA THR A 125 -16.66 -8.79 -10.67
C THR A 125 -18.18 -8.83 -10.64
N LEU A 126 -18.73 -10.02 -10.37
CA LEU A 126 -20.13 -10.17 -10.02
C LEU A 126 -20.30 -9.78 -8.55
N LYS A 127 -21.29 -8.93 -8.27
CA LYS A 127 -21.61 -8.52 -6.91
C LYS A 127 -23.06 -8.84 -6.57
N MET A 128 -23.28 -9.26 -5.33
CA MET A 128 -24.59 -9.56 -4.78
C MET A 128 -24.69 -8.88 -3.42
N ARG A 129 -25.79 -8.17 -3.18
CA ARG A 129 -26.06 -7.51 -1.89
C ARG A 129 -27.39 -7.97 -1.33
N ALA A 130 -27.41 -8.33 -0.06
CA ALA A 130 -28.62 -8.62 0.69
C ALA A 130 -28.46 -8.01 2.09
N PHE A 131 -29.40 -7.15 2.50
CA PHE A 131 -29.26 -6.32 3.70
C PHE A 131 -27.94 -5.53 3.66
N ASP A 132 -27.20 -5.44 4.76
CA ASP A 132 -25.89 -4.79 4.83
C ASP A 132 -24.74 -5.75 4.51
N THR A 133 -25.00 -6.84 3.78
CA THR A 133 -24.01 -7.84 3.38
C THR A 133 -23.77 -7.79 1.87
N GLU A 134 -22.52 -7.71 1.47
CA GLU A 134 -22.09 -7.72 0.07
C GLU A 134 -21.14 -8.89 -0.20
N LEU A 135 -21.45 -9.69 -1.21
CA LEU A 135 -20.60 -10.75 -1.75
C LEU A 135 -20.10 -10.31 -3.13
N LYS A 136 -18.79 -10.36 -3.34
CA LYS A 136 -18.13 -10.09 -4.62
C LYS A 136 -17.34 -11.31 -5.08
N ALA A 137 -17.42 -11.64 -6.36
CA ALA A 137 -16.69 -12.75 -6.98
C ALA A 137 -16.17 -12.36 -8.37
N GLY A 138 -14.85 -12.45 -8.57
CA GLY A 138 -14.20 -12.03 -9.81
C GLY A 138 -12.82 -11.42 -9.57
N ASP A 139 -12.48 -10.38 -10.32
CA ASP A 139 -11.25 -9.61 -10.18
C ASP A 139 -11.47 -8.39 -9.26
N LEU A 140 -10.95 -8.50 -8.04
CA LEU A 140 -11.23 -7.64 -6.90
C LEU A 140 -10.09 -6.63 -6.67
N PHE A 141 -10.46 -5.40 -6.33
CA PHE A 141 -9.57 -4.47 -5.65
C PHE A 141 -9.71 -4.72 -4.15
N LEU A 142 -8.70 -5.35 -3.54
CA LEU A 142 -8.65 -5.61 -2.10
C LEU A 142 -7.69 -4.65 -1.44
N ASN A 143 -8.06 -4.16 -0.26
CA ASN A 143 -7.23 -3.24 0.53
C ASN A 143 -7.53 -3.40 2.03
N ASN A 144 -6.82 -4.32 2.67
CA ASN A 144 -6.82 -4.49 4.11
C ASN A 144 -5.38 -4.81 4.59
N PRO A 145 -5.13 -4.88 5.91
CA PRO A 145 -3.77 -5.00 6.46
C PRO A 145 -3.01 -6.29 6.11
N VAL A 146 -3.70 -7.31 5.59
CA VAL A 146 -3.09 -8.61 5.24
C VAL A 146 -3.10 -8.89 3.73
N ILE A 147 -4.08 -8.34 2.99
CA ILE A 147 -4.16 -8.40 1.52
C ILE A 147 -4.54 -7.03 0.95
N ALA A 148 -3.59 -6.39 0.26
CA ALA A 148 -3.79 -5.08 -0.35
C ALA A 148 -3.04 -4.97 -1.68
N GLY A 149 -3.77 -4.61 -2.74
CA GLY A 149 -3.21 -4.45 -4.09
C GLY A 149 -2.66 -3.04 -4.34
N GLY A 150 -2.97 -2.12 -3.44
CA GLY A 150 -2.25 -0.86 -3.37
C GLY A 150 -2.45 0.11 -4.53
N MET A 151 -1.91 1.31 -4.36
CA MET A 151 -1.87 2.36 -5.39
C MET A 151 -0.52 3.09 -5.38
N THR A 152 0.54 2.48 -4.85
CA THR A 152 1.87 3.12 -4.76
C THR A 152 2.60 3.20 -6.11
N ARG A 153 2.17 2.42 -7.11
CA ARG A 153 2.75 2.38 -8.48
C ARG A 153 1.82 2.94 -9.55
N MET A 154 2.21 2.81 -10.82
CA MET A 154 1.49 3.41 -11.96
C MET A 154 0.09 2.83 -12.16
N LEU A 155 -0.10 1.53 -11.92
CA LEU A 155 -1.38 0.84 -11.96
C LEU A 155 -1.51 -0.02 -10.70
N PRO A 156 -2.72 -0.27 -10.19
CA PRO A 156 -2.91 -1.10 -9.01
C PRO A 156 -2.76 -2.60 -9.34
N GLU A 157 -2.60 -3.40 -8.29
CA GLU A 157 -2.81 -4.85 -8.33
C GLU A 157 -4.28 -5.23 -8.13
N THR A 158 -4.69 -6.36 -8.71
CA THR A 158 -6.01 -6.97 -8.51
C THR A 158 -5.89 -8.42 -8.13
N PHE A 159 -6.87 -8.93 -7.39
CA PHE A 159 -6.92 -10.31 -6.92
C PHE A 159 -8.12 -11.04 -7.49
N ARG A 160 -7.91 -12.26 -7.99
CA ARG A 160 -9.01 -13.11 -8.46
C ARG A 160 -9.50 -14.01 -7.34
N GLY A 161 -10.73 -13.81 -6.89
CA GLY A 161 -11.27 -14.48 -5.72
C GLY A 161 -12.73 -14.18 -5.40
N VAL A 162 -13.08 -14.44 -4.14
CA VAL A 162 -14.39 -14.13 -3.54
C VAL A 162 -14.14 -13.37 -2.25
N SER A 163 -14.91 -12.30 -2.03
CA SER A 163 -14.92 -11.53 -0.79
C SER A 163 -16.34 -11.32 -0.29
N LEU A 164 -16.50 -11.28 1.03
CA LEU A 164 -17.75 -11.00 1.72
C LEU A 164 -17.49 -9.87 2.72
N THR A 165 -18.34 -8.84 2.72
CA THR A 165 -18.35 -7.77 3.71
C THR A 165 -19.72 -7.64 4.36
N ASN A 166 -19.76 -7.29 5.65
CA ASN A 166 -21.00 -7.03 6.39
C ASN A 166 -20.87 -5.77 7.26
N HIS A 167 -21.91 -4.93 7.22
CA HIS A 167 -22.01 -3.68 7.97
C HIS A 167 -23.28 -3.61 8.85
N SER A 168 -23.83 -4.76 9.27
CA SER A 168 -25.12 -4.79 9.99
C SER A 168 -25.06 -4.27 11.43
N LEU A 169 -23.86 -3.98 11.95
CA LEU A 169 -23.67 -3.39 13.27
C LEU A 169 -22.98 -2.03 13.13
N ASP A 170 -23.58 -0.99 13.70
CA ASP A 170 -23.04 0.38 13.63
C ASP A 170 -21.59 0.44 14.14
N GLY A 171 -20.72 1.02 13.32
CA GLY A 171 -19.28 1.15 13.63
C GLY A 171 -18.49 -0.15 13.51
N TRP A 172 -19.07 -1.25 13.00
CA TRP A 172 -18.37 -2.50 12.70
C TRP A 172 -18.43 -2.83 11.22
N MET A 173 -17.32 -3.31 10.69
CA MET A 173 -17.25 -3.98 9.39
C MET A 173 -16.62 -5.35 9.60
N PHE A 174 -17.30 -6.40 9.14
CA PHE A 174 -16.78 -7.76 9.10
C PHE A 174 -16.41 -8.10 7.67
N GLU A 175 -15.24 -8.67 7.46
CA GLU A 175 -14.74 -9.03 6.13
C GLU A 175 -14.14 -10.43 6.14
N GLY A 176 -14.28 -11.15 5.04
CA GLY A 176 -13.46 -12.32 4.77
C GLY A 176 -13.53 -12.75 3.32
N GLY A 177 -12.60 -13.61 2.92
CA GLY A 177 -12.55 -14.06 1.54
C GLY A 177 -11.42 -15.04 1.26
N GLN A 178 -11.33 -15.40 -0.02
CA GLN A 178 -10.25 -16.19 -0.57
C GLN A 178 -9.88 -15.69 -1.96
N ALA A 179 -8.58 -15.59 -2.25
CA ALA A 179 -8.06 -15.23 -3.56
C ALA A 179 -6.98 -16.23 -4.00
N ASN A 180 -6.93 -16.53 -5.30
CA ASN A 180 -6.07 -17.57 -5.85
C ASN A 180 -4.97 -17.02 -6.77
N PHE A 181 -5.21 -15.83 -7.33
CA PHE A 181 -4.33 -15.19 -8.29
C PHE A 181 -4.25 -13.70 -8.03
N ALA A 182 -3.11 -13.13 -8.42
CA ALA A 182 -2.83 -11.71 -8.41
C ALA A 182 -2.42 -11.26 -9.81
N LYS A 183 -2.90 -10.09 -10.24
CA LYS A 183 -2.28 -9.32 -11.32
C LYS A 183 -1.48 -8.19 -10.67
N LEU A 184 -0.16 -8.30 -10.71
CA LEU A 184 0.73 -7.31 -10.10
C LEU A 184 0.72 -5.98 -10.87
N TYR A 185 1.26 -4.90 -10.30
CA TYR A 185 1.10 -3.54 -10.82
C TYR A 185 1.66 -3.34 -12.25
N ASN A 186 2.73 -4.05 -12.64
CA ASN A 186 3.48 -3.81 -13.88
C ASN A 186 3.37 -4.96 -14.92
N GLN A 187 2.26 -5.68 -14.98
CA GLN A 187 2.10 -6.80 -15.92
C GLN A 187 0.69 -6.91 -16.46
N SER A 188 0.54 -7.55 -17.63
CA SER A 188 -0.78 -7.83 -18.23
C SER A 188 -1.46 -9.07 -17.62
N GLY A 189 -0.66 -10.04 -17.17
CA GLY A 189 -1.10 -11.37 -16.77
C GLY A 189 -1.37 -11.52 -15.28
N HIS A 190 -2.02 -12.64 -14.94
CA HIS A 190 -2.23 -13.07 -13.56
C HIS A 190 -1.26 -14.21 -13.23
N GLY A 191 -0.75 -14.20 -12.01
CA GLY A 191 0.07 -15.26 -11.44
C GLY A 191 -0.49 -15.71 -10.10
N ARG A 192 0.10 -16.75 -9.51
CA ARG A 192 -0.17 -17.12 -8.11
C ARG A 192 0.30 -16.01 -7.18
N ILE A 193 -0.39 -15.87 -6.04
CA ILE A 193 -0.01 -14.89 -5.02
C ILE A 193 1.34 -15.34 -4.44
N GLY A 194 2.36 -14.49 -4.62
CA GLY A 194 3.72 -14.71 -4.13
C GLY A 194 4.03 -13.88 -2.89
N THR A 195 5.30 -13.78 -2.56
CA THR A 195 5.83 -13.06 -1.40
C THR A 195 6.81 -11.96 -1.84
N SER A 196 6.95 -10.89 -1.05
CA SER A 196 7.77 -9.73 -1.40
C SER A 196 9.26 -9.95 -1.13
N TYR A 197 9.60 -10.63 -0.03
CA TYR A 197 10.99 -10.79 0.41
C TYR A 197 11.48 -12.24 0.43
N GLY A 198 10.57 -13.21 0.53
CA GLY A 198 10.86 -14.64 0.39
C GLY A 198 10.85 -15.10 -1.06
N THR A 199 11.68 -16.09 -1.41
CA THR A 199 11.63 -16.77 -2.71
C THR A 199 11.02 -18.16 -2.56
N LEU A 200 9.86 -18.38 -3.19
CA LEU A 200 9.24 -19.71 -3.21
C LEU A 200 10.07 -20.70 -4.06
N PRO A 201 10.12 -22.00 -3.69
CA PRO A 201 10.81 -23.01 -4.48
C PRO A 201 10.24 -23.13 -5.89
N LYS A 202 11.12 -23.32 -6.88
CA LYS A 202 10.70 -23.46 -8.27
C LYS A 202 9.65 -24.56 -8.45
N GLY A 203 8.51 -24.22 -9.05
CA GLY A 203 7.41 -25.14 -9.31
C GLY A 203 6.52 -25.42 -8.10
N GLN A 204 6.72 -24.71 -6.99
CA GLN A 204 5.87 -24.77 -5.80
C GLN A 204 5.29 -23.39 -5.53
N ASP A 205 4.02 -23.22 -5.86
CA ASP A 205 3.28 -21.98 -5.64
C ASP A 205 2.26 -22.16 -4.51
N SER A 206 2.02 -21.09 -3.75
CA SER A 206 0.85 -21.01 -2.89
C SER A 206 -0.44 -21.08 -3.73
N GLN A 207 -1.39 -21.91 -3.31
CA GLN A 207 -2.60 -22.18 -4.10
C GLN A 207 -3.71 -21.14 -3.89
N HIS A 208 -3.72 -20.49 -2.73
CA HIS A 208 -4.69 -19.49 -2.36
C HIS A 208 -4.22 -18.72 -1.12
N MET A 209 -4.85 -17.57 -0.93
CA MET A 209 -4.79 -16.80 0.30
C MET A 209 -6.21 -16.68 0.87
N ASN A 210 -6.39 -17.07 2.13
CA ASN A 210 -7.63 -16.86 2.89
C ASN A 210 -7.43 -15.66 3.81
N TRP A 211 -8.47 -14.87 4.05
CA TRP A 211 -8.46 -13.85 5.10
C TRP A 211 -9.82 -13.72 5.78
N ALA A 212 -9.79 -13.25 7.03
CA ALA A 212 -10.96 -12.82 7.76
C ALA A 212 -10.54 -11.73 8.75
N GLY A 213 -11.41 -10.76 8.99
CA GLY A 213 -11.13 -9.69 9.92
C GLY A 213 -12.31 -8.82 10.25
N VAL A 214 -12.05 -7.88 11.14
CA VAL A 214 -13.00 -6.86 11.57
C VAL A 214 -12.31 -5.50 11.62
N ALA A 215 -13.04 -4.48 11.19
CA ALA A 215 -12.70 -3.09 11.40
C ALA A 215 -13.75 -2.44 12.30
N TRP A 216 -13.29 -1.67 13.28
CA TRP A 216 -14.14 -0.99 14.23
C TRP A 216 -13.86 0.51 14.29
N SER A 217 -14.93 1.30 14.28
CA SER A 217 -14.92 2.77 14.34
C SER A 217 -16.08 3.33 15.18
N GLY A 218 -16.56 2.55 16.16
CA GLY A 218 -17.74 2.91 16.97
C GLY A 218 -17.54 4.04 17.97
N LEU A 219 -16.31 4.52 18.19
CA LEU A 219 -16.01 5.68 19.02
C LEU A 219 -15.37 6.79 18.16
N PRO A 220 -15.83 8.06 18.27
CA PRO A 220 -15.25 9.16 17.51
C PRO A 220 -13.74 9.28 17.69
N GLY A 221 -13.04 9.32 16.56
CA GLY A 221 -11.58 9.44 16.51
C GLY A 221 -10.82 8.15 16.80
N LEU A 222 -11.47 7.04 17.17
CA LEU A 222 -10.81 5.76 17.45
C LEU A 222 -11.13 4.74 16.37
N THR A 223 -10.10 4.19 15.75
CA THR A 223 -10.21 3.04 14.86
C THR A 223 -9.38 1.88 15.39
N SER A 224 -9.87 0.66 15.17
CA SER A 224 -9.13 -0.55 15.49
C SER A 224 -9.49 -1.66 14.53
N ASN A 225 -8.48 -2.37 14.05
CA ASN A 225 -8.66 -3.50 13.14
C ASN A 225 -8.04 -4.77 13.73
N LEU A 226 -8.64 -5.91 13.43
CA LEU A 226 -8.13 -7.24 13.77
C LEU A 226 -8.33 -8.16 12.58
N TYR A 227 -7.24 -8.70 12.03
CA TYR A 227 -7.25 -9.54 10.84
C TYR A 227 -6.42 -10.80 11.04
N ALA A 228 -6.83 -11.86 10.37
CA ALA A 228 -6.06 -13.10 10.22
C ALA A 228 -6.07 -13.50 8.76
N SER A 229 -4.97 -14.08 8.29
CA SER A 229 -4.84 -14.62 6.94
C SER A 229 -3.98 -15.88 6.92
N GLU A 230 -4.19 -16.69 5.89
CA GLU A 230 -3.34 -17.81 5.54
C GLU A 230 -2.92 -17.62 4.09
N LEU A 231 -1.61 -17.52 3.84
CA LEU A 231 -1.05 -17.78 2.51
C LEU A 231 -0.67 -19.26 2.47
N LYS A 232 -1.43 -20.06 1.72
CA LYS A 232 -1.41 -21.53 1.80
C LYS A 232 0.01 -22.09 1.65
N ASP A 233 0.39 -22.93 2.62
CA ASP A 233 1.70 -23.59 2.72
C ASP A 233 2.91 -22.64 2.90
N VAL A 234 2.64 -21.36 3.16
CA VAL A 234 3.68 -20.34 3.38
C VAL A 234 3.60 -19.81 4.81
N TRP A 235 2.52 -19.11 5.17
CA TRP A 235 2.33 -18.57 6.52
C TRP A 235 0.87 -18.42 6.94
N ASN A 236 0.65 -18.39 8.25
CA ASN A 236 -0.46 -17.68 8.87
C ASN A 236 0.04 -16.31 9.34
N GLN A 237 -0.74 -15.25 9.09
CA GLN A 237 -0.41 -13.90 9.52
C GLN A 237 -1.60 -13.26 10.24
N TYR A 238 -1.35 -12.72 11.42
CA TYR A 238 -2.31 -12.07 12.28
C TYR A 238 -1.92 -10.61 12.45
N TYR A 239 -2.91 -9.73 12.41
CA TYR A 239 -2.72 -8.29 12.49
C TYR A 239 -3.67 -7.67 13.49
N TYR A 240 -3.18 -6.70 14.26
CA TYR A 240 -3.97 -5.84 15.12
C TYR A 240 -3.48 -4.40 15.03
N ASP A 241 -4.40 -3.44 15.02
CA ASP A 241 -4.07 -2.02 15.22
C ASP A 241 -5.01 -1.30 16.17
N LEU A 242 -4.53 -0.13 16.59
CA LEU A 242 -5.29 0.89 17.27
C LEU A 242 -4.77 2.26 16.82
N ASP A 243 -5.65 3.14 16.36
CA ASP A 243 -5.32 4.53 16.06
C ASP A 243 -6.35 5.43 16.73
N TYR A 244 -5.89 6.38 17.56
CA TYR A 244 -6.77 7.28 18.27
C TYR A 244 -6.42 8.73 18.00
N THR A 245 -7.36 9.52 17.51
CA THR A 245 -7.28 10.97 17.42
C THR A 245 -8.02 11.61 18.58
N TYR A 246 -7.27 12.26 19.48
CA TYR A 246 -7.82 13.10 20.54
C TYR A 246 -7.64 14.59 20.21
N ALA A 247 -8.73 15.27 19.87
CA ALA A 247 -8.73 16.73 19.73
C ALA A 247 -8.75 17.37 21.13
N LEU A 248 -7.60 17.92 21.54
CA LEU A 248 -7.47 18.61 22.84
C LEU A 248 -8.21 19.96 22.83
N ASN A 249 -8.18 20.65 21.68
CA ASN A 249 -8.94 21.86 21.37
C ASN A 249 -8.94 22.09 19.84
N ASP A 250 -9.48 23.24 19.39
CA ASP A 250 -9.59 23.59 17.96
C ASP A 250 -8.25 23.66 17.21
N LEU A 251 -7.12 23.80 17.92
CA LEU A 251 -5.79 23.90 17.33
C LEU A 251 -4.92 22.67 17.59
N VAL A 252 -5.11 21.95 18.70
CA VAL A 252 -4.19 20.89 19.14
C VAL A 252 -4.86 19.54 19.12
N SER A 253 -4.22 18.56 18.48
CA SER A 253 -4.61 17.15 18.50
C SER A 253 -3.46 16.25 18.88
N LEU A 254 -3.75 15.17 19.60
CA LEU A 254 -2.82 14.11 19.94
C LEU A 254 -3.29 12.82 19.27
N ASN A 255 -2.38 12.11 18.63
CA ASN A 255 -2.71 10.87 17.94
C ASN A 255 -1.69 9.76 18.26
N PRO A 256 -1.91 8.99 19.35
CA PRO A 256 -1.22 7.73 19.56
C PRO A 256 -1.81 6.62 18.68
N GLY A 257 -0.95 5.74 18.21
CA GLY A 257 -1.38 4.52 17.53
C GLY A 257 -0.31 3.44 17.52
N LEU A 258 -0.73 2.25 17.09
CA LEU A 258 0.13 1.08 16.98
C LEU A 258 -0.34 0.14 15.88
N HIS A 259 0.62 -0.60 15.33
CA HIS A 259 0.41 -1.75 14.47
C HIS A 259 1.15 -2.95 15.03
N PHE A 260 0.54 -4.13 15.00
CA PHE A 260 1.15 -5.38 15.42
C PHE A 260 0.84 -6.48 14.41
N TYR A 261 1.90 -7.16 13.97
CA TYR A 261 1.85 -8.33 13.11
C TYR A 261 2.50 -9.52 13.81
N HIS A 262 1.87 -10.68 13.70
CA HIS A 262 2.45 -11.98 14.05
C HIS A 262 2.35 -12.92 12.85
N THR A 263 3.49 -13.41 12.37
CA THR A 263 3.57 -14.30 11.21
C THR A 263 4.26 -15.60 11.60
N GLN A 264 3.66 -16.73 11.26
CA GLN A 264 4.20 -18.07 11.50
C GLN A 264 4.08 -18.93 10.25
N ASP A 265 5.03 -19.82 10.00
CA ASP A 265 4.93 -20.75 8.86
C ASP A 265 3.76 -21.72 9.03
N THR A 266 3.30 -22.29 7.92
CA THR A 266 2.18 -23.25 7.91
C THR A 266 2.33 -24.25 6.79
N GLY A 267 1.66 -25.41 6.90
CA GLY A 267 1.60 -26.43 5.87
C GLY A 267 2.97 -26.95 5.46
N ASN A 268 3.31 -26.85 4.18
CA ASN A 268 4.61 -27.31 3.66
C ASN A 268 5.79 -26.38 3.98
N ALA A 269 5.55 -25.24 4.65
CA ALA A 269 6.56 -24.24 5.00
C ALA A 269 7.49 -23.93 3.81
N LEU A 270 6.91 -23.44 2.71
CA LEU A 270 7.62 -23.25 1.45
C LEU A 270 8.81 -22.27 1.57
N LEU A 271 8.76 -21.34 2.53
CA LEU A 271 9.85 -20.42 2.84
C LEU A 271 10.75 -20.88 4.03
N GLY A 272 10.48 -22.07 4.58
CA GLY A 272 11.11 -22.57 5.81
C GLY A 272 10.45 -22.01 7.07
N ASP A 273 11.13 -22.18 8.20
CA ASP A 273 10.63 -21.76 9.51
C ASP A 273 10.43 -20.24 9.57
N ILE A 274 9.24 -19.81 10.00
CA ILE A 274 8.90 -18.41 10.23
C ILE A 274 8.31 -18.29 11.63
N ASP A 275 8.91 -17.43 12.45
CA ASP A 275 8.32 -16.92 13.68
C ASP A 275 8.73 -15.45 13.80
N ASN A 276 7.80 -14.57 13.48
CA ASN A 276 8.07 -13.15 13.35
C ASN A 276 6.98 -12.33 14.06
N ASN A 277 7.40 -11.53 15.04
CA ASN A 277 6.55 -10.54 15.68
C ASN A 277 7.06 -9.15 15.32
N THR A 278 6.30 -8.41 14.54
CA THR A 278 6.68 -7.06 14.12
C THR A 278 5.65 -6.05 14.57
N TYR A 279 6.11 -4.97 15.18
CA TYR A 279 5.21 -3.92 15.65
C TYR A 279 5.79 -2.55 15.42
N SER A 280 4.90 -1.57 15.31
CA SER A 280 5.24 -0.17 15.33
C SER A 280 4.30 0.60 16.27
N LEU A 281 4.84 1.66 16.86
CA LEU A 281 4.14 2.59 17.72
C LEU A 281 4.39 3.99 17.18
N HIS A 282 3.35 4.81 17.09
CA HIS A 282 3.51 6.21 16.73
C HIS A 282 2.83 7.14 17.73
N PHE A 283 3.30 8.39 17.73
CA PHE A 283 2.64 9.50 18.39
C PHE A 283 2.76 10.74 17.52
N THR A 284 1.62 11.28 17.12
CA THR A 284 1.52 12.51 16.34
C THR A 284 0.98 13.65 17.21
N VAL A 285 1.63 14.81 17.15
CA VAL A 285 1.12 16.06 17.69
C VAL A 285 0.76 16.99 16.54
N GLY A 286 -0.52 17.32 16.43
CA GLY A 286 -1.03 18.34 15.50
C GLY A 286 -1.18 19.68 16.21
N VAL A 287 -0.72 20.76 15.56
CA VAL A 287 -0.91 22.15 16.03
C VAL A 287 -1.26 23.04 14.84
N GLY A 288 -2.52 23.44 14.71
CA GLY A 288 -3.02 24.14 13.53
C GLY A 288 -2.67 23.35 12.27
N ASN A 289 -1.99 23.98 11.31
CA ASN A 289 -1.62 23.34 10.04
C ASN A 289 -0.31 22.52 10.10
N HIS A 290 0.25 22.29 11.29
CA HIS A 290 1.49 21.56 11.49
C HIS A 290 1.22 20.20 12.11
N SER A 291 1.99 19.18 11.73
CA SER A 291 2.04 17.90 12.46
C SER A 291 3.46 17.40 12.62
N VAL A 292 3.77 16.86 13.80
CA VAL A 292 5.02 16.18 14.11
C VAL A 292 4.70 14.77 14.58
N THR A 293 5.26 13.77 13.91
CA THR A 293 5.09 12.34 14.24
C THR A 293 6.43 11.76 14.64
N ALA A 294 6.46 11.09 15.80
CA ALA A 294 7.54 10.20 16.18
C ALA A 294 7.04 8.75 16.12
N ALA A 295 7.82 7.84 15.56
CA ALA A 295 7.48 6.42 15.54
C ALA A 295 8.67 5.54 15.90
N TYR A 296 8.37 4.38 16.48
CA TYR A 296 9.33 3.32 16.80
C TYR A 296 8.79 2.00 16.23
N GLN A 297 9.66 1.22 15.60
CA GLN A 297 9.32 -0.08 15.01
C GLN A 297 10.34 -1.13 15.40
N ARG A 298 9.87 -2.36 15.58
CA ARG A 298 10.68 -3.50 15.97
C ARG A 298 10.22 -4.75 15.23
N VAL A 299 11.17 -5.41 14.58
CA VAL A 299 11.04 -6.77 14.05
C VAL A 299 11.71 -7.72 15.04
N ASN A 300 10.92 -8.60 15.64
CA ASN A 300 11.39 -9.69 16.49
C ASN A 300 11.21 -11.01 15.72
N GLY A 301 12.24 -11.39 14.97
CA GLY A 301 12.27 -12.61 14.17
C GLY A 301 13.60 -12.71 13.43
N ASN A 302 13.99 -13.93 13.10
CA ASN A 302 15.20 -14.21 12.29
C ASN A 302 14.92 -14.14 10.78
N THR A 303 13.68 -13.86 10.40
CA THR A 303 13.23 -13.52 9.04
C THR A 303 12.84 -12.04 8.99
N PRO A 304 12.76 -11.41 7.81
CA PRO A 304 12.06 -10.12 7.69
C PRO A 304 10.57 -10.29 8.02
N PHE A 305 9.89 -9.19 8.31
CA PHE A 305 8.42 -9.16 8.17
C PHE A 305 8.09 -9.17 6.68
N ASP A 306 7.57 -10.28 6.19
CA ASP A 306 7.21 -10.45 4.79
C ASP A 306 5.69 -10.30 4.58
N TYR A 307 5.32 -9.95 3.37
CA TYR A 307 3.96 -9.75 2.91
C TYR A 307 3.84 -10.17 1.43
N ILE A 308 2.62 -10.14 0.89
CA ILE A 308 2.38 -10.61 -0.48
C ILE A 308 3.16 -9.80 -1.52
N ALA A 309 3.60 -10.46 -2.59
CA ALA A 309 4.44 -9.86 -3.63
C ALA A 309 3.78 -8.63 -4.25
N GLN A 310 4.50 -7.50 -4.29
CA GLN A 310 4.05 -6.24 -4.91
C GLN A 310 2.77 -5.62 -4.30
N GLY A 311 2.25 -6.19 -3.23
CA GLY A 311 1.12 -5.64 -2.49
C GLY A 311 1.54 -4.49 -1.57
N ASP A 312 0.56 -3.71 -1.12
CA ASP A 312 0.73 -2.62 -0.16
C ASP A 312 0.28 -3.04 1.26
N SER A 313 0.27 -4.34 1.60
CA SER A 313 -0.16 -4.86 2.92
C SER A 313 0.90 -4.74 4.02
N VAL A 314 1.65 -3.64 4.02
CA VAL A 314 2.64 -3.26 5.03
C VAL A 314 2.20 -1.99 5.76
N TYR A 315 1.45 -2.16 6.85
CA TYR A 315 0.88 -1.01 7.59
C TYR A 315 1.82 -0.48 8.68
N LEU A 316 3.07 -0.93 8.69
CA LEU A 316 4.06 -0.57 9.68
C LEU A 316 4.44 0.92 9.59
N ASP A 317 4.48 1.62 10.73
CA ASP A 317 4.67 3.08 10.77
C ASP A 317 5.98 3.55 10.14
N ASN A 318 7.03 2.71 10.15
CA ASN A 318 8.31 3.05 9.55
C ASN A 318 8.43 2.71 8.07
N SER A 319 7.45 2.04 7.47
CA SER A 319 7.42 1.88 6.01
C SER A 319 7.36 3.23 5.31
N GLN A 320 8.08 3.32 4.20
CA GLN A 320 8.33 4.57 3.50
C GLN A 320 8.60 4.34 2.01
N GLN A 321 8.92 5.42 1.29
CA GLN A 321 9.04 5.45 -0.16
C GLN A 321 9.96 4.33 -0.70
N TYR A 322 11.15 4.15 -0.11
CA TYR A 322 12.12 3.16 -0.56
C TYR A 322 12.21 1.94 0.35
N SER A 323 12.31 2.12 1.67
CA SER A 323 12.47 1.02 2.63
C SER A 323 11.31 0.87 3.61
N ASP A 324 10.99 -0.38 3.94
CA ASP A 324 9.98 -0.74 4.93
C ASP A 324 10.49 -0.79 6.38
N PHE A 325 11.82 -0.79 6.56
CA PHE A 325 12.48 -1.01 7.86
C PHE A 325 12.00 -2.28 8.58
N ASN A 326 11.76 -3.33 7.79
CA ASN A 326 11.14 -4.60 8.17
C ASN A 326 12.15 -5.78 8.17
N GLY A 327 13.45 -5.49 8.18
CA GLY A 327 14.49 -6.51 8.13
C GLY A 327 14.56 -7.38 9.39
N PRO A 328 15.22 -8.55 9.34
CA PRO A 328 15.39 -9.44 10.49
C PRO A 328 15.97 -8.72 11.70
N ASN A 329 15.42 -8.97 12.89
CA ASN A 329 15.90 -8.36 14.15
C ASN A 329 15.99 -6.82 14.12
N GLU A 330 15.33 -6.14 13.19
CA GLU A 330 15.45 -4.70 13.02
C GLU A 330 14.79 -3.93 14.16
N ARG A 331 15.40 -2.81 14.54
CA ARG A 331 14.76 -1.75 15.33
C ARG A 331 14.98 -0.42 14.61
N SER A 332 13.94 0.36 14.45
CA SER A 332 14.00 1.63 13.76
C SER A 332 13.17 2.70 14.45
N TRP A 333 13.53 3.95 14.22
CA TRP A 333 12.76 5.11 14.69
C TRP A 333 12.59 6.10 13.54
N LYS A 334 11.49 6.84 13.56
CA LYS A 334 11.15 7.88 12.60
C LYS A 334 10.84 9.19 13.32
N LEU A 335 11.26 10.29 12.72
CA LEU A 335 10.70 11.61 12.96
C LEU A 335 10.18 12.17 11.64
N LYS A 336 8.93 12.61 11.63
CA LYS A 336 8.26 13.20 10.46
C LYS A 336 7.65 14.53 10.84
N TYR A 337 7.80 15.51 9.97
CA TYR A 337 7.10 16.79 10.03
C TYR A 337 6.28 16.97 8.76
N ALA A 338 5.01 17.34 8.90
CA ALA A 338 4.14 17.68 7.78
C ALA A 338 3.44 19.02 7.98
N TYR A 339 3.11 19.66 6.86
CA TYR A 339 2.49 20.98 6.83
C TYR A 339 1.41 21.08 5.76
N ASP A 340 0.26 21.66 6.13
CA ASP A 340 -0.81 22.05 5.22
C ASP A 340 -0.71 23.56 4.91
N PHE A 341 -0.45 23.90 3.65
CA PHE A 341 -0.29 25.29 3.25
C PHE A 341 -1.63 26.04 3.10
N ALA A 342 -2.77 25.42 3.37
CA ALA A 342 -4.03 26.14 3.59
C ALA A 342 -3.89 27.23 4.65
N GLY A 343 -3.05 27.02 5.67
CA GLY A 343 -2.68 28.03 6.67
C GLY A 343 -2.01 29.29 6.12
N LEU A 344 -1.44 29.20 4.90
CA LEU A 344 -0.82 30.31 4.17
C LEU A 344 -1.65 30.73 2.94
N GLY A 345 -2.91 30.30 2.84
CA GLY A 345 -3.79 30.64 1.73
C GLY A 345 -3.50 29.87 0.44
N MET A 346 -2.77 28.75 0.50
CA MET A 346 -2.49 27.88 -0.65
C MET A 346 -3.17 26.50 -0.46
N PRO A 347 -4.51 26.45 -0.48
CA PRO A 347 -5.23 25.20 -0.28
C PRO A 347 -4.87 24.16 -1.35
N GLY A 348 -4.74 22.91 -0.92
CA GLY A 348 -4.33 21.79 -1.78
C GLY A 348 -2.82 21.56 -1.83
N LEU A 349 -1.99 22.50 -1.37
CA LEU A 349 -0.54 22.31 -1.26
C LEU A 349 -0.19 21.74 0.13
N THR A 350 0.56 20.64 0.15
CA THR A 350 0.97 19.94 1.36
C THR A 350 2.41 19.48 1.23
N SER A 351 3.14 19.42 2.33
CA SER A 351 4.49 18.85 2.35
C SER A 351 4.73 17.94 3.56
N ALA A 352 5.67 17.02 3.41
CA ALA A 352 6.20 16.24 4.50
C ALA A 352 7.71 16.04 4.34
N VAL A 353 8.42 15.99 5.46
CA VAL A 353 9.82 15.57 5.55
C VAL A 353 9.94 14.53 6.64
N SER A 354 10.62 13.42 6.35
CA SER A 354 10.92 12.39 7.36
C SER A 354 12.39 12.02 7.38
N TYR A 355 12.83 11.58 8.55
CA TYR A 355 14.09 10.87 8.74
C TYR A 355 13.81 9.60 9.53
N ILE A 356 14.30 8.47 9.03
CA ILE A 356 14.15 7.15 9.61
C ILE A 356 15.55 6.55 9.76
N SER A 357 15.84 5.92 10.90
CA SER A 357 17.09 5.18 11.08
C SER A 357 16.82 3.83 11.71
N GLY A 358 17.38 2.79 11.10
CA GLY A 358 17.26 1.39 11.48
C GLY A 358 18.59 0.76 11.85
N ARG A 359 18.53 -0.24 12.73
CA ARG A 359 19.63 -1.17 13.04
C ARG A 359 19.10 -2.59 13.10
N THR A 360 19.73 -3.48 12.36
CA THR A 360 19.39 -4.91 12.22
C THR A 360 20.59 -5.78 12.63
N ASP A 361 20.31 -7.05 12.96
CA ASP A 361 21.28 -8.11 13.16
C ASP A 361 21.04 -9.22 12.13
N LEU A 362 21.68 -9.09 10.97
CA LEU A 362 21.54 -10.03 9.86
C LEU A 362 22.32 -11.33 10.07
N THR A 363 23.14 -11.43 11.13
CA THR A 363 23.85 -12.68 11.47
C THR A 363 22.92 -13.72 12.10
N LYS A 364 21.71 -13.30 12.49
CA LYS A 364 20.68 -14.16 13.08
C LYS A 364 19.84 -14.90 12.06
N VAL A 365 19.87 -14.48 10.80
CA VAL A 365 19.22 -15.18 9.70
C VAL A 365 19.89 -16.56 9.55
N ASP A 366 19.10 -17.61 9.36
CA ASP A 366 19.68 -18.91 9.00
C ASP A 366 20.25 -18.82 7.57
N PRO A 367 21.57 -19.00 7.37
CA PRO A 367 22.17 -18.99 6.03
C PRO A 367 21.67 -20.12 5.13
N ASN A 368 21.05 -21.15 5.70
CA ASN A 368 20.41 -22.25 4.96
C ASN A 368 18.89 -22.08 4.84
N SER A 369 18.33 -20.94 5.28
CA SER A 369 16.91 -20.66 5.13
C SER A 369 16.48 -20.80 3.68
N ARG A 370 15.38 -21.53 3.47
CA ARG A 370 14.79 -21.77 2.15
C ARG A 370 14.38 -20.47 1.47
N GLY A 371 13.66 -19.61 2.21
CA GLY A 371 13.09 -18.37 1.68
C GLY A 371 13.96 -17.14 1.88
N TYR A 372 14.77 -17.09 2.94
CA TYR A 372 15.35 -15.83 3.44
C TYR A 372 16.87 -15.82 3.56
N SER A 373 17.58 -16.84 3.05
CA SER A 373 19.06 -16.89 3.13
C SER A 373 19.75 -15.68 2.50
N ALA A 374 19.13 -15.02 1.52
CA ALA A 374 19.63 -13.78 0.92
C ALA A 374 19.75 -12.60 1.92
N TRP A 375 19.05 -12.66 3.05
CA TRP A 375 19.16 -11.67 4.12
C TRP A 375 20.38 -11.90 5.02
N TYR A 376 21.01 -13.07 4.98
CA TYR A 376 22.14 -13.38 5.84
C TYR A 376 23.38 -12.58 5.45
N SER A 377 24.04 -11.99 6.46
CA SER A 377 25.32 -11.32 6.30
C SER A 377 26.19 -11.58 7.52
N ALA A 378 27.38 -12.15 7.31
CA ALA A 378 28.35 -12.43 8.39
C ALA A 378 28.82 -11.16 9.10
N ASP A 379 28.88 -10.03 8.38
CA ASP A 379 29.23 -8.71 8.91
C ASP A 379 28.01 -7.92 9.42
N GLY A 380 26.84 -8.56 9.43
CA GLY A 380 25.55 -7.91 9.63
C GLY A 380 25.12 -7.69 11.08
N LYS A 381 25.95 -8.02 12.08
CA LYS A 381 25.56 -8.03 13.51
C LYS A 381 24.98 -6.71 14.01
N ASN A 382 25.44 -5.60 13.43
CA ASN A 382 25.02 -4.25 13.76
C ASN A 382 24.81 -3.42 12.50
N ALA A 383 24.35 -4.06 11.42
CA ALA A 383 24.03 -3.38 10.18
C ALA A 383 23.02 -2.26 10.44
N ARG A 384 23.27 -1.10 9.84
CA ARG A 384 22.45 0.10 9.96
C ARG A 384 22.07 0.58 8.57
N HIS A 385 20.93 1.24 8.49
CA HIS A 385 20.54 2.05 7.36
C HIS A 385 19.66 3.21 7.82
N TRP A 386 19.52 4.21 6.97
CA TRP A 386 18.64 5.33 7.22
C TRP A 386 18.05 5.83 5.91
N GLU A 387 16.87 6.42 6.02
CA GLU A 387 16.15 7.02 4.90
C GLU A 387 15.73 8.44 5.27
N ARG A 388 15.85 9.35 4.31
CA ARG A 388 15.29 10.70 4.41
C ARG A 388 14.38 10.94 3.21
N ASP A 389 13.19 11.42 3.48
CA ASP A 389 12.17 11.68 2.46
C ASP A 389 11.74 13.13 2.47
N ILE A 390 11.45 13.63 1.29
CA ILE A 390 10.78 14.91 1.06
C ILE A 390 9.61 14.64 0.11
N ASP A 391 8.41 15.00 0.55
CA ASP A 391 7.17 14.88 -0.21
C ASP A 391 6.54 16.26 -0.38
N LEU A 392 6.15 16.60 -1.61
CA LEU A 392 5.39 17.79 -1.92
C LEU A 392 4.24 17.41 -2.84
N LYS A 393 3.01 17.73 -2.44
CA LYS A 393 1.80 17.43 -3.21
C LYS A 393 0.95 18.68 -3.36
N TYR A 394 0.50 18.94 -4.58
CA TYR A 394 -0.51 19.96 -4.87
C TYR A 394 -1.72 19.33 -5.55
N VAL A 395 -2.92 19.60 -5.04
CA VAL A 395 -4.20 19.25 -5.68
C VAL A 395 -4.90 20.52 -6.14
N VAL A 396 -5.30 20.59 -7.40
CA VAL A 396 -6.03 21.72 -7.95
C VAL A 396 -7.44 21.77 -7.35
N GLN A 397 -7.79 22.88 -6.70
CA GLN A 397 -9.01 22.99 -5.90
C GLN A 397 -10.28 23.33 -6.70
N GLY A 398 -10.15 23.78 -7.95
CA GLY A 398 -11.31 24.21 -8.75
C GLY A 398 -11.02 24.40 -10.24
N GLY A 399 -12.06 24.80 -10.97
CA GLY A 399 -12.00 24.98 -12.42
C GLY A 399 -11.98 23.64 -13.19
N LYS A 400 -11.57 23.70 -14.46
CA LYS A 400 -11.60 22.53 -15.37
C LYS A 400 -10.58 21.43 -15.03
N ALA A 401 -9.59 21.73 -14.20
CA ALA A 401 -8.55 20.80 -13.78
C ALA A 401 -8.71 20.44 -12.29
N LYS A 402 -9.88 20.70 -11.68
CA LYS A 402 -10.15 20.32 -10.30
C LYS A 402 -9.81 18.85 -10.09
N ASP A 403 -9.16 18.53 -8.98
CA ASP A 403 -8.71 17.18 -8.58
C ASP A 403 -7.46 16.67 -9.34
N LEU A 404 -6.91 17.43 -10.31
CA LEU A 404 -5.56 17.19 -10.82
C LEU A 404 -4.55 17.33 -9.67
N ALA A 405 -3.77 16.29 -9.43
CA ALA A 405 -2.75 16.25 -8.41
C ALA A 405 -1.35 16.12 -9.02
N VAL A 406 -0.40 16.88 -8.52
CA VAL A 406 1.03 16.71 -8.80
C VAL A 406 1.73 16.39 -7.49
N ARG A 407 2.48 15.29 -7.46
CA ARG A 407 3.27 14.84 -6.30
C ARG A 407 4.72 14.67 -6.71
N LEU A 408 5.60 15.28 -5.95
CA LEU A 408 7.05 15.18 -6.07
C LEU A 408 7.57 14.49 -4.82
N GLN A 409 8.33 13.41 -5.00
CA GLN A 409 8.93 12.69 -3.89
C GLN A 409 10.43 12.50 -4.11
N TRP A 410 11.19 12.64 -3.04
CA TRP A 410 12.63 12.39 -3.03
C TRP A 410 13.00 11.63 -1.78
N ALA A 411 13.46 10.38 -1.96
CA ALA A 411 14.05 9.56 -0.92
C ALA A 411 15.58 9.46 -1.10
N THR A 412 16.30 9.51 0.00
CA THR A 412 17.73 9.22 0.09
C THR A 412 17.89 8.11 1.11
N ASN A 413 18.26 6.90 0.67
CA ASN A 413 18.52 5.77 1.55
C ASN A 413 20.02 5.43 1.55
N ARG A 414 20.59 5.20 2.73
CA ARG A 414 22.00 4.86 2.91
C ARG A 414 22.17 3.74 3.92
N GLY A 415 23.05 2.78 3.61
CA GLY A 415 23.39 1.64 4.43
C GLY A 415 24.84 1.67 4.94
N SER A 416 25.07 1.00 6.05
CA SER A 416 26.42 0.62 6.50
C SER A 416 26.94 -0.57 5.69
N ASN A 417 28.25 -0.83 5.75
CA ASN A 417 28.87 -1.99 5.06
C ASN A 417 28.16 -3.32 5.38
N GLY A 418 27.78 -3.56 6.64
CA GLY A 418 27.07 -4.79 7.03
C GLY A 418 25.65 -4.91 6.44
N TYR A 419 25.01 -3.79 6.11
CA TYR A 419 23.71 -3.73 5.44
C TYR A 419 23.84 -3.84 3.91
N SER A 420 25.01 -3.47 3.37
CA SER A 420 25.25 -3.45 1.92
C SER A 420 25.13 -4.84 1.24
N ALA A 421 25.08 -5.91 2.05
CA ALA A 421 24.84 -7.26 1.58
C ALA A 421 23.37 -7.51 1.15
N VAL A 422 22.42 -6.76 1.69
CA VAL A 422 20.97 -6.94 1.44
C VAL A 422 20.35 -5.81 0.64
N ASP A 423 20.96 -4.62 0.68
CA ASP A 423 20.47 -3.44 -0.03
C ASP A 423 21.62 -2.47 -0.34
N ARG A 424 21.42 -1.48 -1.19
CA ARG A 424 22.45 -0.51 -1.60
C ARG A 424 21.98 0.93 -1.42
N ASP A 425 22.95 1.83 -1.34
CA ASP A 425 22.71 3.27 -1.27
C ASP A 425 21.98 3.75 -2.53
N VAL A 426 20.90 4.52 -2.35
CA VAL A 426 20.07 5.00 -3.45
C VAL A 426 19.59 6.44 -3.24
N ASP A 427 19.51 7.21 -4.32
CA ASP A 427 18.68 8.40 -4.37
C ASP A 427 17.50 8.13 -5.31
N GLU A 428 16.28 8.23 -4.80
CA GLU A 428 15.06 7.94 -5.55
C GLU A 428 14.17 9.17 -5.71
N TYR A 429 13.82 9.48 -6.96
CA TYR A 429 12.95 10.58 -7.34
C TYR A 429 11.69 10.05 -8.01
N ARG A 430 10.53 10.58 -7.60
CA ARG A 430 9.24 10.30 -8.23
C ARG A 430 8.55 11.60 -8.61
N VAL A 431 8.05 11.65 -9.84
CA VAL A 431 7.13 12.70 -10.29
C VAL A 431 5.85 12.01 -10.74
N ILE A 432 4.77 12.29 -10.02
CA ILE A 432 3.48 11.62 -10.22
C ILE A 432 2.44 12.69 -10.52
N VAL A 433 1.73 12.54 -11.63
CA VAL A 433 0.60 13.40 -12.00
C VAL A 433 -0.64 12.54 -12.10
N ASP A 434 -1.60 12.79 -11.22
CA ASP A 434 -2.86 12.06 -11.14
C ASP A 434 -4.01 12.96 -11.56
N TYR A 435 -4.91 12.43 -12.39
CA TYR A 435 -6.17 13.10 -12.71
C TYR A 435 -7.33 12.11 -12.69
N PRO A 436 -8.19 12.16 -11.65
CA PRO A 436 -9.41 11.39 -11.60
C PRO A 436 -10.51 12.12 -12.38
N ILE A 437 -11.15 11.40 -13.30
CA ILE A 437 -12.27 11.92 -14.10
C ILE A 437 -13.49 11.07 -13.78
N ASN A 438 -14.44 11.66 -13.06
CA ASN A 438 -15.78 11.08 -12.93
C ASN A 438 -16.57 11.40 -14.22
N VAL A 439 -16.99 10.35 -14.92
CA VAL A 439 -17.70 10.47 -16.21
C VAL A 439 -19.21 10.61 -15.97
N PHE A 440 -19.77 9.79 -15.08
CA PHE A 440 -21.14 9.86 -14.59
C PHE A 440 -21.28 9.12 -13.26
#